data_AF-A0A952KEY2-F1
#
_entry.id   AF-A0A952KEY2-F1
#
_cell.length_a   1.000
_cell.length_b   1.000
_cell.length_c   1.000
_cell.angle_alpha   90.00
_cell.angle_beta   90.00
_cell.angle_gamma   90.00
#
_symmetry.space_group_name_H-M   'P 1'
#
loop_
_entity.id
_entity.type
_entity.pdbx_description
1 polymer ?
#
loop_
_entity_poly.entity_id
_entity_poly.type
_entity_poly.pdbx_seq_one_letter_code
_entity_poly.pdbx_strand_id
1 'polypeptide(L)'
;VMGSMVKQWHARQTVAQANWLLGENMLAPQHGKAIRSLKDPGNRKLTWYDDDQFKTMEEYVDGADVHDSSGIPNHAFYLAAKKIGGFSWEKAGPIWYEAFAKLKPKASFLDAARATSRAASARFGSKSKEYTAVVSAWQVVKVLT
;
A
#
# COMPACT_ATOMS: atom_id res chain seq x y z
N VAL A 1 -3.13 4.89 -0.77
CA VAL A 1 -3.65 3.94 -1.80
C VAL A 1 -4.46 4.61 -2.91
N MET A 2 -5.71 5.05 -2.68
CA MET A 2 -6.62 5.50 -3.76
C MET A 2 -6.07 6.65 -4.61
N GLY A 3 -5.43 7.65 -3.99
CA GLY A 3 -4.79 8.75 -4.74
C GLY A 3 -3.68 8.28 -5.69
N SER A 4 -2.87 7.28 -5.28
CA SER A 4 -1.86 6.68 -6.17
C SER A 4 -2.52 5.97 -7.36
N MET A 5 -3.61 5.24 -7.11
CA MET A 5 -4.37 4.56 -8.15
C MET A 5 -5.02 5.54 -9.14
N VAL A 6 -5.63 6.64 -8.66
CA VAL A 6 -6.19 7.70 -9.52
C VAL A 6 -5.10 8.32 -10.40
N LYS A 7 -3.93 8.62 -9.82
CA LYS A 7 -2.77 9.13 -10.58
C LYS A 7 -2.33 8.15 -11.67
N GLN A 8 -2.23 6.86 -11.35
CA GLN A 8 -1.86 5.83 -12.32
C GLN A 8 -2.90 5.68 -13.42
N TRP A 9 -4.20 5.74 -13.07
CA TRP A 9 -5.31 5.69 -14.03
C TRP A 9 -5.27 6.85 -15.01
N HIS A 10 -5.13 8.08 -14.48
CA HIS A 10 -5.03 9.29 -15.30
C HIS A 10 -3.83 9.22 -16.26
N ALA A 11 -2.69 8.71 -15.79
CA ALA A 11 -1.48 8.56 -16.60
C ALA A 11 -1.44 7.27 -17.46
N ARG A 12 -2.47 6.43 -17.41
CA ARG A 12 -2.53 5.10 -18.06
C ARG A 12 -1.31 4.21 -17.76
N GLN A 13 -0.84 4.23 -16.52
CA GLN A 13 0.34 3.49 -16.07
C GLN A 13 -0.05 2.14 -15.48
N THR A 14 0.61 1.09 -15.95
CA THR A 14 0.59 -0.21 -15.25
C THR A 14 1.30 -0.11 -13.89
N VAL A 15 1.06 -1.10 -13.02
CA VAL A 15 1.75 -1.22 -11.72
C VAL A 15 3.27 -1.26 -11.85
N ALA A 16 3.79 -1.65 -13.02
CA ALA A 16 5.22 -1.71 -13.29
C ALA A 16 5.82 -0.37 -13.71
N GLN A 17 5.03 0.49 -14.35
CA GLN A 17 5.45 1.81 -14.83
C GLN A 17 5.28 2.89 -13.75
N ALA A 18 4.30 2.73 -12.87
CA ALA A 18 4.02 3.68 -11.79
C ALA A 18 5.24 3.89 -10.88
N ASN A 19 5.52 5.14 -10.53
CA ASN A 19 6.62 5.48 -9.61
C ASN A 19 6.27 5.24 -8.13
N TRP A 20 4.98 5.10 -7.80
CA TRP A 20 4.46 4.88 -6.45
C TRP A 20 4.77 6.00 -5.43
N LEU A 21 5.10 7.20 -5.91
CA LEU A 21 5.33 8.39 -5.09
C LEU A 21 4.04 9.19 -4.89
N LEU A 22 3.89 9.77 -3.70
CA LEU A 22 2.81 10.70 -3.32
C LEU A 22 3.37 12.10 -3.05
N GLY A 23 2.64 13.12 -3.50
CA GLY A 23 3.01 14.52 -3.27
C GLY A 23 4.29 14.95 -4.00
N GLU A 24 4.54 14.40 -5.19
CA GLU A 24 5.62 14.87 -6.05
C GLU A 24 5.40 16.35 -6.40
N ASN A 25 6.51 17.11 -6.45
CA ASN A 25 6.52 18.53 -6.79
C ASN A 25 5.70 19.43 -5.84
N MET A 26 5.34 18.95 -4.66
CA MET A 26 4.69 19.77 -3.61
C MET A 26 5.69 20.45 -2.69
N LEU A 27 6.95 19.99 -2.68
CA LEU A 27 8.01 20.46 -1.81
C LEU A 27 8.91 21.44 -2.57
N ALA A 28 9.44 22.44 -1.88
CA ALA A 28 10.53 23.22 -2.43
C ALA A 28 11.75 22.31 -2.65
N PRO A 29 12.57 22.52 -3.70
CA PRO A 29 13.57 21.56 -4.15
C PRO A 29 14.54 21.06 -3.07
N GLN A 30 14.88 21.91 -2.09
CA GLN A 30 15.79 21.57 -1.00
C GLN A 30 15.19 20.58 0.03
N HIS A 31 13.88 20.39 0.05
CA HIS A 31 13.21 19.50 1.02
C HIS A 31 13.03 18.06 0.51
N GLY A 32 13.19 17.80 -0.79
CA GLY A 32 13.09 16.48 -1.38
C GLY A 32 12.14 16.41 -2.59
N LYS A 33 11.87 15.18 -3.07
CA LYS A 33 11.19 14.96 -4.36
C LYS A 33 9.70 14.64 -4.22
N ALA A 34 9.32 14.01 -3.11
CA ALA A 34 7.96 13.55 -2.82
C ALA A 34 7.76 13.51 -1.31
N ILE A 35 6.50 13.46 -0.86
CA ILE A 35 6.18 13.36 0.57
C ILE A 35 6.31 11.90 1.04
N ARG A 36 5.84 10.93 0.24
CA ARG A 36 5.82 9.51 0.64
C ARG A 36 6.07 8.59 -0.55
N SER A 37 6.51 7.37 -0.24
CA SER A 37 6.66 6.28 -1.20
C SER A 37 5.85 5.07 -0.75
N LEU A 38 4.88 4.63 -1.57
CA LEU A 38 4.20 3.35 -1.33
C LEU A 38 5.15 2.17 -1.59
N LYS A 39 6.09 2.34 -2.52
CA LYS A 39 7.05 1.30 -2.89
C LYS A 39 8.13 1.10 -1.82
N ASP A 40 8.52 2.15 -1.14
CA ASP A 40 9.68 2.14 -0.24
C ASP A 40 9.49 3.22 0.86
N PRO A 41 8.57 3.01 1.82
CA PRO A 41 8.34 3.95 2.93
C PRO A 41 9.64 4.25 3.70
N GLY A 42 9.82 5.50 4.13
CA GLY A 42 11.00 5.94 4.86
C GLY A 42 12.23 6.23 3.98
N ASN A 43 12.14 6.04 2.66
CA ASN A 43 13.27 6.28 1.77
C ASN A 43 13.48 7.77 1.44
N ARG A 44 14.24 8.45 2.30
CA ARG A 44 14.64 9.86 2.19
C ARG A 44 15.36 10.25 0.89
N LYS A 45 15.87 9.29 0.10
CA LYS A 45 16.45 9.57 -1.24
C LYS A 45 15.36 9.75 -2.32
N LEU A 46 14.19 9.15 -2.09
CA LEU A 46 13.03 9.22 -2.98
C LEU A 46 12.01 10.26 -2.52
N THR A 47 11.99 10.56 -1.22
CA THR A 47 11.00 11.43 -0.58
C THR A 47 11.67 12.66 0.03
N TRP A 48 11.10 13.17 1.13
CA TRP A 48 11.63 14.32 1.86
C TRP A 48 12.71 13.88 2.84
N TYR A 49 13.58 14.82 3.24
CA TYR A 49 14.78 14.47 4.01
C TYR A 49 14.50 13.86 5.39
N ASP A 50 13.28 14.03 5.92
CA ASP A 50 12.87 13.55 7.24
C ASP A 50 11.76 12.49 7.16
N ASP A 51 11.62 11.80 6.02
CA ASP A 51 10.70 10.65 5.93
C ASP A 51 11.08 9.58 6.96
N ASP A 52 10.16 9.34 7.89
CA ASP A 52 10.25 8.50 9.07
C ASP A 52 9.25 7.33 9.05
N GLN A 53 8.61 7.09 7.88
CA GLN A 53 7.61 6.04 7.77
C GLN A 53 8.16 4.64 8.01
N PHE A 54 7.41 3.84 8.77
CA PHE A 54 7.67 2.43 8.97
C PHE A 54 7.31 1.63 7.73
N LYS A 55 8.18 0.70 7.34
CA LYS A 55 7.93 -0.18 6.19
C LYS A 55 7.29 -1.49 6.59
N THR A 56 7.58 -1.99 7.78
CA THR A 56 7.12 -3.27 8.31
C THR A 56 6.71 -3.15 9.79
N MET A 57 5.99 -4.16 10.30
CA MET A 57 5.64 -4.21 11.74
C MET A 57 6.85 -4.32 12.67
N GLU A 58 8.04 -4.66 12.18
CA GLU A 58 9.26 -4.69 13.01
C GLU A 58 9.68 -3.29 13.48
N GLU A 59 9.30 -2.26 12.72
CA GLU A 59 9.58 -0.85 13.02
C GLU A 59 8.43 -0.18 13.80
N TYR A 60 7.28 -0.87 13.95
CA TYR A 60 6.10 -0.28 14.55
C TYR A 60 6.29 -0.02 16.06
N VAL A 61 5.88 1.18 16.49
CA VAL A 61 5.84 1.59 17.89
C VAL A 61 4.39 1.89 18.29
N ASP A 62 3.98 1.44 19.48
CA ASP A 62 2.63 1.74 19.97
C ASP A 62 2.45 3.25 20.21
N GLY A 63 1.30 3.78 19.80
CA GLY A 63 1.04 5.23 19.84
C GLY A 63 1.80 6.06 18.78
N ALA A 64 2.46 5.44 17.80
CA ALA A 64 3.10 6.15 16.71
C ALA A 64 2.12 7.02 15.90
N ASP A 65 2.63 8.07 15.25
CA ASP A 65 1.80 8.89 14.39
C ASP A 65 1.20 8.04 13.26
N VAL A 66 -0.05 8.36 12.90
CA VAL A 66 -0.77 7.66 11.84
C VAL A 66 -0.05 7.77 10.50
N HIS A 67 0.74 8.82 10.31
CA HIS A 67 1.54 9.06 9.13
C HIS A 67 2.76 8.13 9.07
N ASP A 68 3.46 7.91 10.19
CA ASP A 68 4.63 7.04 10.26
C ASP A 68 4.20 5.60 9.97
N SER A 69 3.16 5.16 10.69
CA SER A 69 2.62 3.80 10.61
C SER A 69 1.86 3.51 9.31
N SER A 70 1.42 4.54 8.55
CA SER A 70 0.75 4.33 7.26
C SER A 70 1.65 3.72 6.19
N GLY A 71 2.97 3.74 6.36
CA GLY A 71 3.91 3.10 5.43
C GLY A 71 3.69 1.59 5.30
N ILE A 72 3.37 0.90 6.40
CA ILE A 72 3.13 -0.54 6.47
C ILE A 72 1.99 -0.99 5.52
N PRO A 73 0.74 -0.49 5.64
CA PRO A 73 -0.34 -0.87 4.74
C PRO A 73 -0.16 -0.32 3.32
N ASN A 74 0.56 0.80 3.14
CA ASN A 74 0.90 1.33 1.83
C ASN A 74 1.84 0.39 1.06
N HIS A 75 2.87 -0.14 1.75
CA HIS A 75 3.82 -1.09 1.18
C HIS A 75 3.15 -2.43 0.86
N ALA A 76 2.25 -2.90 1.72
CA ALA A 76 1.43 -4.08 1.44
C ALA A 76 0.59 -3.91 0.15
N PHE A 77 -0.06 -2.75 -0.05
CA PHE A 77 -0.79 -2.50 -1.29
C PHE A 77 0.12 -2.51 -2.53
N TYR A 78 1.27 -1.84 -2.46
CA TYR A 78 2.25 -1.84 -3.55
C TYR A 78 2.69 -3.27 -3.92
N LEU A 79 3.08 -4.07 -2.92
CA LEU A 79 3.55 -5.44 -3.13
C LEU A 79 2.47 -6.32 -3.75
N ALA A 80 1.24 -6.23 -3.25
CA ALA A 80 0.11 -6.97 -3.79
C ALA A 80 -0.18 -6.56 -5.24
N ALA A 81 -0.28 -5.27 -5.51
CA ALA A 81 -0.53 -4.74 -6.86
C ALA A 81 0.58 -5.15 -7.83
N LYS A 82 1.85 -5.05 -7.41
CA LYS A 82 3.00 -5.43 -8.23
C LYS A 82 3.02 -6.92 -8.55
N LYS A 83 2.68 -7.78 -7.60
CA LYS A 83 2.61 -9.23 -7.79
C LYS A 83 1.42 -9.65 -8.66
N ILE A 84 0.27 -8.97 -8.54
CA ILE A 84 -0.90 -9.18 -9.40
C ILE A 84 -0.58 -8.80 -10.86
N GLY A 85 0.02 -7.64 -11.08
CA GLY A 85 0.34 -7.11 -12.42
C GLY A 85 -0.80 -6.30 -13.04
N GLY A 86 -0.61 -5.85 -14.28
CA GLY A 86 -1.59 -5.07 -15.03
C GLY A 86 -1.79 -3.66 -14.48
N PHE A 87 -3.02 -3.18 -14.46
CA PHE A 87 -3.39 -1.89 -13.89
C PHE A 87 -3.90 -2.05 -12.46
N SER A 88 -3.45 -1.17 -11.54
CA SER A 88 -3.79 -1.32 -10.12
C SER A 88 -5.29 -1.27 -9.85
N TRP A 89 -6.06 -0.50 -10.65
CA TRP A 89 -7.50 -0.34 -10.51
C TRP A 89 -8.34 -1.49 -11.04
N GLU A 90 -7.77 -2.46 -11.76
CA GLU A 90 -8.55 -3.58 -12.31
C GLU A 90 -8.77 -4.70 -11.28
N LYS A 91 -7.78 -4.93 -10.40
CA LYS A 91 -7.77 -6.07 -9.49
C LYS A 91 -7.44 -5.69 -8.06
N ALA A 92 -6.25 -5.12 -7.81
CA ALA A 92 -5.81 -4.76 -6.46
C ALA A 92 -6.70 -3.68 -5.83
N GLY A 93 -7.07 -2.66 -6.61
CA GLY A 93 -7.97 -1.57 -6.20
C GLY A 93 -9.33 -2.06 -5.71
N PRO A 94 -10.08 -2.85 -6.51
CA PRO A 94 -11.36 -3.42 -6.09
C PRO A 94 -11.28 -4.29 -4.83
N ILE A 95 -10.19 -5.07 -4.65
CA ILE A 95 -9.96 -5.84 -3.42
C ILE A 95 -9.87 -4.91 -2.21
N TRP A 96 -9.05 -3.85 -2.30
CA TRP A 96 -8.88 -2.89 -1.20
C TRP A 96 -10.17 -2.10 -0.92
N TYR A 97 -10.83 -1.63 -1.97
CA TYR A 97 -12.07 -0.85 -1.87
C TYR A 97 -13.17 -1.64 -1.16
N GLU A 98 -13.37 -2.91 -1.54
CA GLU A 98 -14.36 -3.77 -0.90
C GLU A 98 -13.99 -4.12 0.55
N ALA A 99 -12.70 -4.33 0.84
CA ALA A 99 -12.24 -4.61 2.19
C ALA A 99 -12.50 -3.43 3.13
N PHE A 100 -12.23 -2.20 2.69
CA PHE A 100 -12.40 -0.97 3.48
C PHE A 100 -13.83 -0.77 3.94
N ALA A 101 -14.81 -1.02 3.07
CA ALA A 101 -16.23 -0.91 3.42
C ALA A 101 -16.67 -1.86 4.56
N LYS A 102 -15.86 -2.90 4.86
CA LYS A 102 -16.17 -3.93 5.87
C LYS A 102 -15.41 -3.71 7.18
N LEU A 103 -14.50 -2.74 7.27
CA LEU A 103 -13.72 -2.47 8.48
C LEU A 103 -14.56 -1.69 9.50
N LYS A 104 -14.26 -1.92 10.78
CA LYS A 104 -14.88 -1.19 11.91
C LYS A 104 -14.00 0.01 12.30
N PRO A 105 -14.55 1.02 13.01
CA PRO A 105 -13.77 2.22 13.39
C PRO A 105 -12.47 1.96 14.15
N LYS A 106 -12.36 0.84 14.88
CA LYS A 106 -11.16 0.42 15.62
C LYS A 106 -10.41 -0.76 14.98
N ALA A 107 -10.54 -0.94 13.66
CA ALA A 107 -9.88 -2.03 12.96
C ALA A 107 -8.35 -1.90 13.02
N SER A 108 -7.68 -3.02 13.29
CA SER A 108 -6.21 -3.14 13.27
C SER A 108 -5.67 -3.42 11.87
N PHE A 109 -4.34 -3.39 11.70
CA PHE A 109 -3.71 -3.87 10.46
C PHE A 109 -4.02 -5.34 10.19
N LEU A 110 -4.14 -6.18 11.23
CA LEU A 110 -4.53 -7.57 11.09
C LEU A 110 -5.96 -7.70 10.54
N ASP A 111 -6.88 -6.83 10.97
CA ASP A 111 -8.25 -6.80 10.44
C ASP A 111 -8.27 -6.39 8.97
N ALA A 112 -7.46 -5.40 8.58
CA ALA A 112 -7.28 -4.98 7.19
C ALA A 112 -6.69 -6.11 6.33
N ALA A 113 -5.68 -6.83 6.84
CA ALA A 113 -5.06 -7.96 6.15
C ALA A 113 -6.04 -9.10 5.91
N ARG A 114 -6.85 -9.43 6.93
CA ARG A 114 -7.91 -10.44 6.82
C ARG A 114 -9.03 -10.00 5.89
N ALA A 115 -9.46 -8.74 5.95
CA ALA A 115 -10.51 -8.21 5.09
C ALA A 115 -10.13 -8.22 3.61
N THR A 116 -8.90 -7.78 3.29
CA THR A 116 -8.38 -7.80 1.91
C THR A 116 -8.16 -9.22 1.41
N SER A 117 -7.64 -10.13 2.24
CA SER A 117 -7.51 -11.55 1.89
C SER A 117 -8.88 -12.20 1.59
N ARG A 118 -9.90 -11.91 2.42
CA ARG A 118 -11.28 -12.38 2.16
C ARG A 118 -11.86 -11.78 0.88
N ALA A 119 -11.67 -10.50 0.62
CA ALA A 119 -12.14 -9.85 -0.61
C ALA A 119 -11.46 -10.44 -1.86
N ALA A 120 -10.16 -10.73 -1.80
CA ALA A 120 -9.44 -11.39 -2.88
C ALA A 120 -9.95 -12.82 -3.12
N SER A 121 -10.15 -13.60 -2.05
CA SER A 121 -10.70 -14.96 -2.13
C SER A 121 -12.12 -14.96 -2.70
N ALA A 122 -12.99 -14.04 -2.26
CA ALA A 122 -14.36 -13.95 -2.76
C ALA A 122 -14.45 -13.58 -4.24
N ARG A 123 -13.53 -12.72 -4.72
CA ARG A 123 -13.53 -12.25 -6.12
C ARG A 123 -12.87 -13.22 -7.10
N PHE A 124 -11.78 -13.86 -6.68
CA PHE A 124 -10.90 -14.61 -7.59
C PHE A 124 -10.72 -16.08 -7.19
N GLY A 125 -11.17 -16.47 -5.99
CA GLY A 125 -10.97 -17.80 -5.41
C GLY A 125 -9.76 -17.88 -4.48
N SER A 126 -9.80 -18.78 -3.49
CA SER A 126 -8.75 -18.95 -2.47
C SER A 126 -7.43 -19.52 -3.00
N LYS A 127 -7.42 -20.08 -4.21
CA LYS A 127 -6.21 -20.58 -4.90
C LYS A 127 -5.72 -19.62 -5.99
N SER A 128 -6.30 -18.42 -6.08
CA SER A 128 -5.96 -17.45 -7.13
C SER A 128 -4.62 -16.76 -6.88
N LYS A 129 -4.03 -16.28 -7.98
CA LYS A 129 -2.85 -15.42 -7.93
C LYS A 129 -3.09 -14.17 -7.08
N GLU A 130 -4.28 -13.58 -7.17
CA GLU A 130 -4.70 -12.39 -6.45
C GLU A 130 -4.75 -12.62 -4.94
N TYR A 131 -5.39 -13.72 -4.50
CA TYR A 131 -5.40 -14.10 -3.10
C TYR A 131 -3.98 -14.31 -2.56
N THR A 132 -3.16 -15.11 -3.27
CA THR A 132 -1.77 -15.36 -2.88
C THR A 132 -0.94 -14.08 -2.85
N ALA A 133 -1.16 -13.14 -3.77
CA ALA A 133 -0.47 -11.86 -3.80
C ALA A 133 -0.80 -10.99 -2.58
N VAL A 134 -2.06 -10.94 -2.19
CA VAL A 134 -2.52 -10.18 -1.01
C VAL A 134 -1.94 -10.75 0.27
N VAL A 135 -2.10 -12.06 0.49
CA VAL A 135 -1.56 -12.74 1.69
C VAL A 135 -0.05 -12.55 1.77
N SER A 136 0.66 -12.80 0.68
CA SER A 136 2.12 -12.65 0.60
C SER A 136 2.57 -11.21 0.88
N ALA A 137 1.83 -10.20 0.43
CA ALA A 137 2.17 -8.80 0.70
C ALA A 137 2.04 -8.46 2.20
N TRP A 138 0.97 -8.92 2.86
CA TRP A 138 0.80 -8.73 4.30
C TRP A 138 1.79 -9.52 5.14
N GLN A 139 2.27 -10.66 4.65
CA GLN A 139 3.37 -11.42 5.27
C GLN A 139 4.70 -10.69 5.15
N VAL A 140 5.01 -10.10 3.99
CA VAL A 140 6.25 -9.33 3.80
C VAL A 140 6.33 -8.13 4.76
N VAL A 141 5.22 -7.44 4.98
CA VAL A 141 5.16 -6.33 5.96
C VAL A 141 4.93 -6.79 7.40
N LYS A 142 4.98 -8.10 7.67
CA LYS A 142 4.94 -8.72 9.00
C LYS A 142 3.63 -8.52 9.76
N VAL A 143 2.51 -8.34 9.05
CA VAL A 143 1.16 -8.27 9.65
C VAL A 143 0.50 -9.65 9.70
N LEU A 144 0.76 -10.49 8.70
CA LEU A 144 0.40 -11.91 8.71
C LEU A 144 1.66 -12.75 8.91
N THR A 145 1.48 -13.93 9.52
CA THR A 145 2.49 -14.98 9.61
C THR A 145 2.40 -15.92 8.42
#